data_AF-A0A8D8BNN5-F1
#
_entry.id   AF-A0A8D8BNN5-F1
#
_cell.length_a   1.000
_cell.length_b   1.000
_cell.length_c   1.000
_cell.angle_alpha   90.00
_cell.angle_beta   90.00
_cell.angle_gamma   90.00
#
_symmetry.space_group_name_H-M   'P 1'
#
loop_
_entity.id
_entity.type
_entity.pdbx_description
1 polymer ?
#
loop_
_entity_poly.entity_id
_entity_poly.type
_entity_poly.pdbx_seq_one_letter_code
_entity_poly.pdbx_strand_id
1 'polypeptide(L)'
;GMEVSYGNGKVVIQHGQRIVASGSRCGKLYRLNLFRATPGNSESLLTCGRIPKSLELWHRRFGHLNPKSLVKLIRDDMVVGLNQSVSDKDKDIVVCESCVIGKQTRKPFVTRETRASRVLEVVHSDVCGPIAPVGVEGK
;
A
#
# COMPACT_ATOMS: atom_id res chain seq x y z
N GLY A 1 7.83 24.27 -19.34
CA GLY A 1 6.67 23.44 -18.96
C GLY A 1 6.35 22.49 -20.10
N MET A 2 5.61 21.40 -19.85
CA MET A 2 5.10 20.56 -20.93
C MET A 2 3.88 21.22 -21.57
N GLU A 3 3.83 21.22 -22.89
CA GLU A 3 2.71 21.72 -23.70
C GLU A 3 1.98 20.54 -24.34
N VAL A 4 0.65 20.62 -24.41
CA VAL A 4 -0.20 19.54 -24.91
C VAL A 4 -1.10 20.06 -26.02
N SER A 5 -1.03 19.45 -27.20
CA SER A 5 -1.86 19.79 -28.35
C SER A 5 -2.77 18.62 -28.73
N TYR A 6 -4.00 18.95 -29.14
CA TYR A 6 -5.04 17.99 -29.50
C TYR A 6 -5.56 18.28 -30.91
N GLY A 7 -5.76 17.26 -31.73
CA GLY A 7 -6.31 17.43 -33.07
C GLY A 7 -6.43 16.11 -33.82
N ASN A 8 -7.44 15.99 -34.70
CA ASN A 8 -7.65 14.80 -35.55
C ASN A 8 -7.64 13.47 -34.77
N GLY A 9 -8.23 13.46 -33.57
CA GLY A 9 -8.24 12.29 -32.70
C GLY A 9 -6.86 11.90 -32.15
N LYS A 10 -5.89 12.80 -32.17
CA LYS A 10 -4.54 12.61 -31.61
C LYS A 10 -4.24 13.61 -30.51
N VAL A 11 -3.31 13.25 -29.66
CA VAL A 11 -2.70 14.13 -28.66
C VAL A 11 -1.18 14.10 -28.83
N VAL A 12 -0.53 15.24 -28.70
CA VAL A 12 0.92 15.38 -28.70
C VAL A 12 1.32 16.14 -27.44
N ILE A 13 2.29 15.60 -26.72
CA ILE A 13 2.87 16.22 -25.52
C ILE A 13 4.30 16.60 -25.88
N GLN A 14 4.66 17.86 -25.72
CA GLN A 14 5.97 18.42 -26.08
C GLN A 14 6.60 19.19 -24.92
N HIS A 15 7.93 19.19 -24.87
CA HIS A 15 8.71 20.03 -23.95
C HIS A 15 9.69 20.85 -24.79
N GLY A 16 9.38 22.14 -24.97
CA GLY A 16 10.03 22.96 -26.00
C GLY A 16 9.73 22.38 -27.39
N GLN A 17 10.77 22.15 -28.19
CA GLN A 17 10.63 21.61 -29.55
C GLN A 17 10.60 20.07 -29.59
N ARG A 18 10.78 19.39 -28.46
CA ARG A 18 10.86 17.92 -28.41
C ARG A 18 9.50 17.32 -28.08
N ILE A 19 9.00 16.46 -28.96
CA ILE A 19 7.86 15.59 -28.66
C ILE A 19 8.30 14.54 -27.63
N VAL A 20 7.64 14.50 -26.49
CA VAL A 20 7.92 13.56 -25.40
C VAL A 20 6.95 12.38 -25.39
N ALA A 21 5.73 12.57 -25.88
CA ALA A 21 4.75 11.52 -26.06
C ALA A 21 3.73 11.89 -27.13
N SER A 22 3.11 10.89 -27.74
CA SER A 22 1.93 11.07 -28.59
C SER A 22 0.87 10.04 -28.23
N GLY A 23 -0.37 10.25 -28.62
CA GLY A 23 -1.45 9.30 -28.38
C GLY A 23 -2.58 9.45 -29.37
N SER A 24 -3.48 8.47 -29.35
CA SER A 24 -4.68 8.41 -30.20
C SER A 24 -5.93 8.27 -29.34
N ARG A 25 -7.03 8.90 -29.75
CA ARG A 25 -8.30 8.88 -29.02
C ARG A 25 -8.94 7.50 -29.17
N CYS A 26 -9.19 6.85 -28.05
CA CYS A 26 -9.93 5.60 -27.93
C CYS A 26 -11.13 5.85 -27.01
N GLY A 27 -12.33 5.98 -27.58
CA GLY A 27 -13.51 6.41 -26.85
C GLY A 27 -13.37 7.82 -26.27
N LYS A 28 -13.54 7.94 -24.94
CA LYS A 28 -13.41 9.21 -24.21
C LYS A 28 -12.00 9.49 -23.66
N LEU A 29 -11.02 8.62 -23.96
CA LEU A 29 -9.65 8.75 -23.46
C LEU A 29 -8.64 8.80 -24.61
N TYR A 30 -7.45 9.36 -24.36
CA TYR A 30 -6.32 9.26 -25.28
C TYR A 30 -5.36 8.16 -24.82
N ARG A 31 -5.19 7.13 -25.66
CA ARG A 31 -4.20 6.08 -25.45
C ARG A 31 -2.85 6.58 -25.96
N LEU A 32 -1.87 6.74 -25.07
CA LEU A 32 -0.51 7.13 -25.45
C LEU A 32 0.17 5.99 -26.22
N ASN A 33 0.82 6.34 -27.32
CA ASN A 33 1.64 5.46 -28.14
C ASN A 33 3.00 5.32 -27.45
N LEU A 34 3.09 4.41 -26.49
CA LEU A 34 4.34 4.07 -25.84
C LEU A 34 5.09 3.07 -26.74
N PHE A 35 6.25 3.47 -27.26
CA PHE A 35 7.14 2.53 -27.94
C PHE A 35 7.63 1.49 -26.92
N ARG A 36 7.31 0.21 -27.15
CA ARG A 36 8.02 -0.90 -26.51
C ARG A 36 9.47 -0.83 -26.97
N ALA A 37 10.38 -0.48 -26.06
CA ALA A 37 11.79 -0.68 -26.33
C ALA A 37 12.00 -2.17 -26.63
N THR A 38 12.73 -2.46 -27.70
CA THR A 38 13.23 -3.80 -28.01
C THR A 38 14.02 -4.35 -26.81
N PRO A 39 14.04 -5.68 -26.59
CA PRO A 39 14.87 -6.26 -25.53
C PRO A 39 16.33 -6.05 -25.91
N GLY A 40 16.94 -4.99 -25.38
CA GLY A 40 18.33 -4.61 -25.68
C GLY A 40 18.62 -3.13 -25.44
N ASN A 41 17.67 -2.23 -25.73
CA ASN A 41 17.84 -0.80 -25.50
C ASN A 41 17.02 -0.36 -24.29
N SER A 42 17.64 -0.45 -23.12
CA SER A 42 17.04 -0.08 -21.84
C SER A 42 16.96 1.44 -21.64
N GLU A 43 16.22 2.15 -22.49
CA GLU A 43 15.72 3.50 -22.18
C GLU A 43 14.28 3.57 -22.69
N SER A 44 13.43 2.67 -22.18
CA SER A 44 12.00 2.75 -22.44
C SER A 44 11.46 4.01 -21.79
N LEU A 45 10.62 4.72 -22.54
CA LEU A 45 9.79 5.87 -22.22
C LEU A 45 8.78 5.63 -21.06
N LEU A 46 9.09 4.72 -20.13
CA LEU A 46 8.49 4.59 -18.82
C LEU A 46 9.35 5.41 -17.86
N THR A 47 9.11 6.71 -17.83
CA THR A 47 9.68 7.62 -16.81
C THR A 47 9.06 7.44 -15.41
N CYS A 48 8.45 6.29 -15.11
CA CYS A 48 8.72 5.71 -13.79
C CYS A 48 10.10 5.10 -13.94
N GLY A 49 11.15 5.91 -13.69
CA GLY A 49 12.54 5.63 -14.07
C GLY A 49 13.06 4.25 -13.63
N ARG A 50 14.37 4.03 -13.77
CA ARG A 50 15.03 2.95 -13.01
C ARG A 50 14.92 3.24 -11.51
N ILE A 51 13.71 3.17 -10.96
CA ILE A 51 13.44 3.13 -9.55
C ILE A 51 13.98 1.77 -9.17
N PRO A 52 14.96 1.67 -8.26
CA PRO A 52 15.37 0.38 -7.73
C PRO A 52 14.09 -0.34 -7.33
N LYS A 53 13.82 -1.46 -8.02
CA LYS A 53 12.64 -2.29 -7.80
C LYS A 53 12.84 -3.01 -6.48
N SER A 54 13.05 -2.33 -5.36
CA SER A 54 13.20 -3.02 -4.09
C SER A 54 11.88 -3.71 -3.78
N LEU A 55 11.95 -4.85 -3.10
CA LEU A 55 10.75 -5.56 -2.64
C LEU A 55 9.84 -4.64 -1.81
N GLU A 56 10.44 -3.68 -1.10
CA GLU A 56 9.74 -2.63 -0.35
C GLU A 56 8.85 -1.72 -1.22
N LEU A 57 9.32 -1.30 -2.39
CA LEU A 57 8.51 -0.47 -3.29
C LEU A 57 7.26 -1.22 -3.75
N TRP A 58 7.43 -2.48 -4.14
CA TRP A 58 6.31 -3.32 -4.56
C TRP A 58 5.39 -3.66 -3.39
N HIS A 59 5.93 -3.87 -2.18
CA HIS A 59 5.14 -4.00 -0.96
C HIS A 59 4.19 -2.81 -0.78
N ARG A 60 4.67 -1.58 -0.93
CA ARG A 60 3.85 -0.36 -0.85
C ARG A 60 2.84 -0.27 -2.00
N ARG A 61 3.25 -0.55 -3.24
CA ARG A 61 2.36 -0.51 -4.43
C ARG A 61 1.21 -1.51 -4.39
N PHE A 62 1.44 -2.68 -3.80
CA PHE A 62 0.42 -3.71 -3.58
C PHE A 62 -0.40 -3.49 -2.30
N GLY A 63 -0.42 -2.27 -1.75
CA GLY A 63 -1.22 -1.94 -0.58
C GLY A 63 -0.71 -2.62 0.69
N HIS A 64 0.60 -2.61 0.90
CA HIS A 64 1.25 -3.21 2.06
C HIS A 64 1.10 -4.74 2.15
N LEU A 65 1.12 -5.42 1.00
CA LEU A 65 1.07 -6.87 0.90
C LEU A 65 2.22 -7.54 1.67
N ASN A 66 1.95 -8.63 2.38
CA ASN A 66 2.97 -9.41 3.09
C ASN A 66 4.19 -9.70 2.18
N PRO A 67 5.43 -9.36 2.58
CA PRO A 67 6.63 -9.63 1.80
C PRO A 67 6.75 -11.08 1.33
N LYS A 68 6.33 -12.06 2.14
CA LYS A 68 6.32 -13.49 1.76
C LYS A 68 5.37 -13.75 0.59
N SER A 69 4.19 -13.15 0.60
CA SER A 69 3.21 -13.25 -0.48
C SER A 69 3.71 -12.54 -1.74
N LEU A 70 4.38 -11.41 -1.59
CA LEU A 70 4.98 -10.69 -2.71
C LEU A 70 6.10 -11.49 -3.38
N VAL A 71 6.98 -12.14 -2.58
CA VAL A 71 7.99 -13.06 -3.11
C VAL A 71 7.35 -14.24 -3.83
N LYS A 72 6.23 -14.76 -3.32
CA LYS A 72 5.47 -15.82 -4.00
C LYS A 72 4.92 -15.34 -5.37
N LEU A 73 4.32 -14.15 -5.44
CA LEU A 73 3.83 -13.57 -6.71
C LEU A 73 4.94 -13.48 -7.75
N ILE A 74 6.15 -13.13 -7.33
CA ILE A 74 7.32 -12.99 -8.21
C ILE A 74 7.82 -14.37 -8.69
N ARG A 75 7.94 -15.34 -7.78
CA ARG A 75 8.47 -16.68 -8.09
C ARG A 75 7.54 -17.50 -8.98
N ASP A 76 6.26 -17.40 -8.72
CA ASP A 76 5.24 -18.19 -9.43
C ASP A 76 4.75 -17.47 -10.70
N ASP A 77 5.42 -16.37 -11.11
CA ASP A 77 5.09 -15.54 -12.28
C ASP A 77 3.60 -15.15 -12.37
N MET A 78 3.00 -14.79 -11.22
CA MET A 78 1.56 -14.52 -11.11
C MET A 78 1.16 -13.10 -11.56
N VAL A 79 2.12 -12.24 -11.88
CA VAL A 79 1.89 -10.82 -12.21
C VAL A 79 2.71 -10.41 -13.42
N VAL A 80 2.02 -10.03 -14.49
CA VAL A 80 2.66 -9.50 -15.71
C VAL A 80 3.42 -8.20 -15.40
N GLY A 81 4.70 -8.16 -15.76
CA GLY A 81 5.55 -6.98 -15.62
C GLY A 81 6.27 -6.86 -14.27
N LEU A 82 6.05 -7.81 -13.36
CA LEU A 82 6.78 -7.90 -12.09
C LEU A 82 8.09 -8.68 -12.24
N ASN A 83 8.96 -8.20 -13.13
CA ASN A 83 10.23 -8.85 -13.42
C ASN A 83 11.28 -8.40 -12.41
N GLN A 84 11.41 -9.17 -11.32
CA GLN A 84 12.38 -8.95 -10.25
C GLN A 84 13.01 -10.28 -9.83
N SER A 85 14.34 -10.30 -9.66
CA SER A 85 15.01 -11.42 -9.01
C SER A 85 14.82 -11.30 -7.49
N VAL A 86 14.32 -12.37 -6.85
CA VAL A 86 14.12 -12.44 -5.40
C VAL A 86 14.78 -13.70 -4.83
N SER A 87 15.63 -13.50 -3.83
CA SER A 87 16.21 -14.54 -3.00
C SER A 87 15.29 -14.87 -1.82
N ASP A 88 15.54 -15.99 -1.13
CA ASP A 88 14.82 -16.30 0.12
C ASP A 88 15.09 -15.28 1.23
N LYS A 89 16.26 -14.63 1.21
CA LYS A 89 16.65 -13.62 2.20
C LYS A 89 15.83 -12.34 2.08
N ASP A 90 15.29 -12.05 0.90
CA ASP A 90 14.49 -10.83 0.67
C ASP A 90 13.17 -10.82 1.44
N LYS A 91 12.66 -11.98 1.86
CA LYS A 91 11.42 -12.10 2.65
C LYS A 91 11.50 -11.42 4.01
N ASP A 92 12.70 -11.31 4.58
CA ASP A 92 12.94 -10.80 5.92
C ASP A 92 13.50 -9.36 5.92
N ILE A 93 13.68 -8.76 4.74
CA ILE A 93 14.35 -7.46 4.57
C ILE A 93 13.36 -6.28 4.66
N VAL A 94 12.08 -6.49 4.38
CA VAL A 94 11.10 -5.38 4.34
C VAL A 94 10.58 -5.06 5.73
N VAL A 95 11.21 -4.09 6.40
CA VAL A 95 10.70 -3.46 7.62
C VAL A 95 9.89 -2.23 7.23
N CYS A 96 8.58 -2.28 7.43
CA CYS A 96 7.67 -1.18 7.11
C CYS A 96 6.97 -0.68 8.38
N GLU A 97 7.28 0.56 8.79
CA GLU A 97 6.77 1.16 10.03
C GLU A 97 5.23 1.18 10.10
N SER A 98 4.55 1.61 9.03
CA SER A 98 3.08 1.63 8.98
C SER A 98 2.46 0.24 9.10
N CYS A 99 3.11 -0.79 8.55
CA CYS A 99 2.69 -2.17 8.73
C CYS A 99 2.88 -2.64 10.16
N VAL A 100 4.01 -2.29 10.79
CA VAL A 100 4.27 -2.65 12.19
C VAL A 100 3.19 -2.05 13.07
N ILE A 101 2.96 -0.73 12.97
CA ILE A 101 1.94 -0.04 13.78
C ILE A 101 0.53 -0.58 13.48
N GLY A 102 0.20 -0.77 12.20
CA GLY A 102 -1.14 -1.19 11.78
C GLY A 102 -1.47 -2.67 11.97
N LYS A 103 -0.46 -3.55 12.06
CA LYS A 103 -0.62 -5.01 12.23
C LYS A 103 -0.13 -5.53 13.57
N GLN A 104 0.40 -4.67 14.44
CA GLN A 104 0.84 -5.08 15.77
C GLN A 104 -0.34 -5.61 16.56
N THR A 105 -0.25 -6.88 16.95
CA THR A 105 -1.23 -7.52 17.83
C THR A 105 -0.81 -7.38 19.28
N ARG A 106 -1.77 -7.15 20.19
CA ARG A 106 -1.52 -7.24 21.63
C ARG A 106 -1.19 -8.70 21.98
N LYS A 107 -0.20 -8.93 22.85
CA LYS A 107 0.04 -10.25 23.43
C LYS A 107 -1.23 -10.73 24.16
N PRO A 108 -1.48 -12.05 24.23
CA PRO A 108 -2.55 -12.58 25.06
C PRO A 108 -2.48 -12.03 26.47
N PHE A 109 -3.63 -11.69 27.04
CA PHE A 109 -3.72 -11.32 28.44
C PHE A 109 -3.44 -12.56 29.27
N VAL A 110 -2.56 -12.44 30.26
CA VAL A 110 -2.43 -13.47 31.28
C VAL A 110 -3.67 -13.41 32.15
N THR A 111 -4.51 -14.43 32.09
CA THR A 111 -5.66 -14.55 32.99
C THR A 111 -5.14 -14.77 34.41
N ARG A 112 -5.31 -13.77 35.27
CA ARG A 112 -5.22 -13.92 36.72
C ARG A 112 -6.62 -13.74 37.27
N GLU A 113 -7.32 -14.85 37.46
CA GLU A 113 -8.62 -14.85 38.12
C GLU A 113 -8.41 -15.03 39.63
N THR A 114 -8.27 -13.92 40.35
CA THR A 114 -8.37 -13.94 41.81
C THR A 114 -9.83 -14.07 42.20
N ARG A 115 -10.26 -15.30 42.53
CA ARG A 115 -11.58 -15.57 43.08
C ARG A 115 -11.54 -15.44 44.61
N ALA A 116 -12.53 -14.76 45.18
CA ALA A 116 -12.75 -14.73 46.62
C ALA A 116 -13.00 -16.16 47.16
N SER A 117 -12.32 -16.51 48.24
CA SER A 117 -12.46 -17.76 49.01
C SER A 117 -13.46 -17.64 50.17
N ARG A 118 -13.74 -16.41 50.62
CA ARG A 118 -14.68 -16.11 51.70
C ARG A 118 -15.68 -15.04 51.30
N VAL A 119 -16.83 -15.03 51.98
CA VAL A 119 -17.87 -14.01 51.80
C VAL A 119 -17.28 -12.62 52.07
N LEU A 120 -17.50 -11.68 51.15
CA LEU A 120 -17.01 -10.29 51.19
C LEU A 120 -15.47 -10.12 51.20
N GLU A 121 -14.70 -11.14 50.81
CA GLU A 121 -13.24 -11.02 50.71
C GLU A 121 -12.76 -10.02 49.64
N VAL A 122 -13.53 -9.90 48.55
CA VAL A 122 -13.27 -8.94 47.48
C VAL A 122 -14.59 -8.28 47.07
N VAL A 123 -14.64 -6.95 47.10
CA VAL A 123 -15.76 -6.13 46.62
C VAL A 123 -15.28 -5.33 45.43
N HIS A 124 -15.90 -5.54 44.27
CA HIS A 124 -15.70 -4.71 43.08
C HIS A 124 -16.87 -3.74 42.98
N SER A 125 -16.57 -2.45 42.92
CA SER A 125 -17.55 -1.38 42.68
C SER A 125 -17.09 -0.53 41.53
N ASP A 126 -18.01 -0.12 40.67
CA ASP A 126 -17.74 0.81 39.56
C ASP A 126 -18.75 1.95 39.60
N VAL A 127 -18.37 3.11 39.07
CA VAL A 127 -19.23 4.29 38.97
C VAL A 127 -19.80 4.35 37.57
N CYS A 128 -21.13 4.35 37.47
CA CYS A 128 -21.82 4.54 36.20
C CYS A 128 -22.12 6.04 35.99
N GLY A 129 -21.90 6.55 34.77
CA GLY A 129 -22.33 7.91 34.42
C GLY A 129 -22.19 8.28 32.94
N PRO A 130 -22.78 9.41 32.51
CA PRO A 130 -23.87 10.17 33.15
C PRO A 130 -25.23 9.53 32.86
N ILE A 131 -26.12 9.51 33.86
CA ILE A 131 -27.48 8.97 33.70
C ILE A 131 -28.46 10.14 33.58
N ALA A 132 -29.31 10.10 32.55
CA ALA A 132 -30.39 11.05 32.35
C ALA A 132 -31.75 10.38 32.60
N PRO A 133 -32.67 11.03 33.35
CA PRO A 133 -32.54 12.33 34.00
C PRO A 133 -31.65 12.28 35.25
N VAL A 134 -31.17 13.46 35.66
CA VAL A 134 -30.39 13.64 36.89
C VAL A 134 -31.26 13.23 38.09
N GLY A 135 -30.72 12.40 38.97
CA GLY A 135 -31.39 12.00 40.22
C GLY A 135 -31.63 13.20 41.15
N VAL A 136 -32.52 13.01 42.14
CA VAL A 136 -33.09 14.08 42.98
C VAL A 136 -32.04 14.91 43.75
N GLU A 137 -30.83 14.38 43.96
CA GLU A 137 -29.73 15.10 44.64
C GLU A 137 -28.56 15.49 43.71
N GLY A 138 -28.78 15.45 42.39
CA GLY A 138 -27.91 15.93 41.32
C GLY A 138 -26.48 16.33 41.67
N LYS A 139 -25.59 15.34 41.63
CA LYS A 139 -24.26 15.49 41.04
C LYS A 139 -24.06 14.40 40.01
#